data_AF-A0A1M6KTB1-F1
#
_entry.id   AF-A0A1M6KTB1-F1
#
_cell.length_a   1.000
_cell.length_b   1.000
_cell.length_c   1.000
_cell.angle_alpha   90.00
_cell.angle_beta   90.00
_cell.angle_gamma   90.00
#
_symmetry.space_group_name_H-M   'P 1'
#
loop_
_entity.id
_entity.type
_entity.pdbx_description
1 polymer ?
#
loop_
_entity_poly.entity_id
_entity_poly.type
_entity_poly.pdbx_seq_one_letter_code
_entity_poly.pdbx_strand_id
1 'polypeptide(L)'
;MNKKNIILIVVIFIIIPGLINAVSIQDSSPSDDRYVEIVQAIIASPKSAKLLHDGQDITIDFLNEYKESIENGDYSDAVDYLKEGGISISIQINGRNEFLLDGME
;
A
#
# COMPACT_ATOMS: atom_id res chain seq x y z
N MET A 1 17.30 -22.48 31.22
CA MET A 1 16.57 -21.71 30.19
C MET A 1 15.09 -21.97 30.34
N ASN A 2 14.33 -20.92 30.68
CA ASN A 2 12.94 -21.02 31.13
C ASN A 2 11.98 -21.23 29.94
N LYS A 3 11.26 -22.37 29.95
CA LYS A 3 10.29 -22.81 28.92
C LYS A 3 9.13 -21.83 28.66
N LYS A 4 8.95 -20.79 29.48
CA LYS A 4 7.81 -19.86 29.40
C LYS A 4 7.95 -18.80 28.28
N ASN A 5 9.16 -18.55 27.78
CA ASN A 5 9.39 -17.49 26.78
C ASN A 5 9.22 -17.96 25.33
N ILE A 6 9.21 -19.27 25.08
CA ILE A 6 9.08 -19.82 23.72
C ILE A 6 7.61 -19.79 23.26
N ILE A 7 6.65 -19.87 24.19
CA ILE A 7 5.22 -19.88 23.87
C ILE A 7 4.74 -18.50 23.38
N LEU A 8 5.31 -17.41 23.90
CA LEU A 8 4.90 -16.05 23.52
C LEU A 8 5.31 -15.70 22.07
N ILE A 9 6.44 -16.23 21.60
CA ILE A 9 6.99 -15.90 20.27
C ILE A 9 6.17 -16.55 19.15
N VAL A 10 5.58 -17.72 19.40
CA VAL A 10 4.75 -18.44 18.40
C VAL A 10 3.37 -17.80 18.23
N VAL A 11 2.82 -17.20 19.28
CA VAL A 11 1.49 -16.54 19.21
C VAL A 11 1.55 -15.29 18.33
N ILE A 12 2.64 -14.51 18.38
CA ILE A 12 2.79 -13.30 17.55
C ILE A 12 2.95 -13.65 16.06
N PHE A 13 3.63 -14.75 15.73
CA PHE A 13 3.83 -15.16 14.33
C PHE A 13 2.58 -15.77 13.66
N ILE A 14 1.60 -16.24 14.43
CA ILE A 14 0.37 -16.85 13.89
C ILE A 14 -0.77 -15.82 13.77
N ILE A 15 -0.80 -14.78 14.61
CA ILE A 15 -1.91 -13.80 14.58
C ILE A 15 -1.74 -12.79 13.44
N ILE A 16 -0.51 -12.50 12.99
CA ILE A 16 -0.26 -11.54 11.90
C ILE A 16 -0.77 -12.04 10.53
N PRO A 17 -0.57 -13.30 10.11
CA PRO A 17 -1.15 -13.79 8.85
C PRO A 17 -2.65 -14.15 8.94
N GLY A 18 -3.21 -14.30 10.15
CA GLY A 18 -4.60 -14.72 10.36
C GLY A 18 -5.64 -13.61 10.33
N LEU A 19 -5.26 -12.37 10.66
CA LEU A 19 -6.15 -11.20 10.57
C LEU A 19 -6.38 -10.72 9.11
N ILE A 20 -5.59 -11.22 8.16
CA ILE A 20 -5.65 -10.85 6.73
C ILE A 20 -6.86 -11.47 6.00
N ASN A 21 -7.71 -12.28 6.68
CA ASN A 21 -8.77 -13.05 6.00
C ASN A 21 -10.21 -12.67 6.39
N ALA A 22 -10.44 -11.59 7.13
CA ALA A 22 -11.79 -11.26 7.62
C ALA A 22 -12.30 -9.84 7.32
N VAL A 23 -11.68 -9.11 6.39
CA VAL A 23 -12.25 -7.87 5.85
C VAL A 23 -12.30 -7.99 4.33
N SER A 24 -13.54 -8.03 3.84
CA SER A 24 -13.92 -7.91 2.44
C SER A 24 -13.22 -8.85 1.46
N ILE A 25 -13.84 -10.01 1.26
CA ILE A 25 -13.99 -10.52 -0.12
C ILE A 25 -14.99 -9.57 -0.81
N GLN A 26 -14.62 -8.30 -0.98
CA GLN A 26 -15.14 -7.52 -2.08
C GLN A 26 -14.46 -8.14 -3.30
N ASP A 27 -15.24 -8.49 -4.32
CA ASP A 27 -14.68 -8.77 -5.64
C ASP A 27 -13.88 -7.54 -6.09
N SER A 28 -12.62 -7.46 -5.68
CA SER A 28 -11.67 -6.50 -6.21
C SER A 28 -11.49 -6.91 -7.66
N SER A 29 -11.96 -6.04 -8.56
CA SER A 29 -11.58 -6.14 -9.97
C SER A 29 -10.05 -6.29 -10.03
N PRO A 30 -9.48 -7.04 -10.98
CA PRO A 30 -8.02 -7.16 -11.14
C PRO A 30 -7.31 -5.80 -11.39
N SER A 31 -8.05 -4.70 -11.53
CA SER A 31 -7.54 -3.33 -11.38
C SER A 31 -7.16 -2.99 -9.94
N ASP A 32 -7.99 -3.34 -8.96
CA ASP A 32 -7.94 -2.87 -7.59
C ASP A 32 -6.81 -3.54 -6.81
N ASP A 33 -6.57 -4.83 -7.06
CA ASP A 33 -5.42 -5.55 -6.50
C ASP A 33 -4.09 -4.87 -6.92
N ARG A 34 -4.00 -4.38 -8.16
CA ARG A 34 -2.82 -3.66 -8.64
C ARG A 34 -2.63 -2.31 -7.94
N TYR A 35 -3.71 -1.58 -7.67
CA TYR A 35 -3.62 -0.34 -6.91
C TYR A 35 -3.24 -0.60 -5.44
N VAL A 36 -3.74 -1.69 -4.84
CA VAL A 36 -3.31 -2.11 -3.50
C VAL A 36 -1.81 -2.42 -3.48
N GLU A 37 -1.29 -3.16 -4.46
CA GLU A 37 0.16 -3.42 -4.60
C GLU A 37 0.96 -2.12 -4.74
N ILE A 38 0.46 -1.15 -5.49
CA ILE A 38 1.09 0.17 -5.64
C ILE A 38 1.12 0.92 -4.31
N VAL A 39 0.00 0.98 -3.58
CA VAL A 39 -0.06 1.61 -2.24
C VAL A 39 0.96 0.96 -1.31
N GLN A 40 1.03 -0.38 -1.29
CA GLN A 40 2.00 -1.12 -0.50
C GLN A 40 3.45 -0.82 -0.90
N ALA A 41 3.74 -0.70 -2.20
CA ALA A 41 5.07 -0.34 -2.69
C ALA A 41 5.48 1.09 -2.30
N ILE A 42 4.54 2.04 -2.33
CA ILE A 42 4.75 3.42 -1.86
C ILE A 42 5.06 3.42 -0.37
N ILE A 43 4.30 2.68 0.44
CA ILE A 43 4.52 2.57 1.89
C ILE A 43 5.89 1.93 2.19
N ALA A 44 6.25 0.88 1.47
CA ALA A 44 7.51 0.16 1.68
C ALA A 44 8.74 1.01 1.30
N SER A 45 8.63 1.86 0.27
CA SER A 45 9.73 2.70 -0.19
C SER A 45 9.26 4.09 -0.65
N PRO A 46 8.86 4.96 0.29
CA PRO A 46 8.27 6.26 -0.04
C PRO A 46 9.26 7.19 -0.74
N LYS A 47 10.57 7.03 -0.49
CA LYS A 47 11.62 7.80 -1.17
C LYS A 47 11.87 7.36 -2.61
N SER A 48 11.43 6.15 -2.97
CA SER A 48 11.52 5.62 -4.34
C SER A 48 10.24 5.85 -5.13
N ALA A 49 9.16 6.25 -4.48
CA ALA A 49 7.89 6.55 -5.13
C ALA A 49 7.78 8.04 -5.41
N LYS A 50 7.07 8.37 -6.50
CA LYS A 50 6.54 9.71 -6.75
C LYS A 50 5.11 9.59 -7.24
N LEU A 51 4.21 10.19 -6.48
CA LEU A 51 2.82 10.45 -6.85
C LEU A 51 2.75 11.91 -7.27
N LEU A 52 2.39 12.15 -8.53
CA LEU A 52 2.19 13.49 -9.04
C LEU A 52 0.70 13.75 -9.24
N HIS A 53 0.20 14.82 -8.65
CA HIS A 53 -1.11 15.39 -8.95
C HIS A 53 -0.90 16.77 -9.54
N ASP A 54 -1.38 17.00 -10.77
CA ASP A 54 -1.13 18.26 -11.51
C ASP A 54 0.35 18.68 -11.56
N GLY A 55 1.25 17.68 -11.64
CA GLY A 55 2.70 17.90 -11.69
C GLY A 55 3.37 18.20 -10.34
N GLN A 56 2.62 18.21 -9.23
CA GLN A 56 3.16 18.37 -7.87
C GLN A 56 3.34 17.01 -7.19
N ASP A 57 4.49 16.82 -6.52
CA ASP A 57 4.77 15.60 -5.75
C ASP A 57 3.98 15.62 -4.43
N ILE A 58 2.99 14.75 -4.35
CA ILE A 58 2.07 14.60 -3.22
C ILE A 58 2.35 13.34 -2.40
N THR A 59 3.47 12.64 -2.64
CA THR A 59 3.73 11.31 -2.04
C THR A 59 3.64 11.32 -0.51
N ILE A 60 4.17 12.36 0.14
CA ILE A 60 4.13 12.49 1.60
C ILE A 60 2.74 12.91 2.09
N ASP A 61 2.08 13.81 1.37
CA ASP A 61 0.73 14.26 1.72
C ASP A 61 -0.27 13.11 1.63
N PHE A 62 -0.20 12.32 0.55
CA PHE A 62 -0.96 11.08 0.37
C PHE A 62 -0.75 10.10 1.55
N LEU A 63 0.51 9.84 1.92
CA LEU A 63 0.80 8.92 3.02
C LEU A 63 0.33 9.43 4.38
N ASN A 64 0.32 10.75 4.59
CA ASN A 64 -0.18 11.35 5.82
C ASN A 64 -1.72 11.33 5.87
N GLU A 65 -2.38 11.62 4.75
CA GLU A 65 -3.84 11.65 4.63
C GLU A 65 -4.44 10.26 4.91
N TYR A 66 -3.88 9.22 4.29
CA TYR A 66 -4.40 7.86 4.41
C TYR A 66 -3.72 7.02 5.48
N LYS A 67 -2.90 7.63 6.35
CA LYS A 67 -2.08 6.93 7.33
C LYS A 67 -2.89 5.99 8.22
N GLU A 68 -3.99 6.48 8.79
CA GLU A 68 -4.80 5.73 9.75
C GLU A 68 -5.48 4.53 9.08
N SER A 69 -6.07 4.71 7.89
CA SER A 69 -6.68 3.61 7.13
C SER A 69 -5.65 2.56 6.74
N ILE A 70 -4.48 2.99 6.23
CA ILE A 70 -3.35 2.12 5.87
C ILE A 70 -2.85 1.31 7.08
N GLU A 71 -2.68 1.94 8.24
CA GLU A 71 -2.25 1.27 9.48
C GLU A 71 -3.28 0.23 9.97
N ASN A 72 -4.55 0.45 9.67
CA ASN A 72 -5.65 -0.49 9.95
C ASN A 72 -5.80 -1.58 8.86
N GLY A 73 -4.99 -1.55 7.81
CA GLY A 73 -5.06 -2.49 6.68
C GLY A 73 -6.20 -2.22 5.70
N ASP A 74 -6.85 -1.06 5.81
CA ASP A 74 -7.88 -0.62 4.88
C ASP A 74 -7.25 0.29 3.82
N TYR A 75 -7.14 -0.22 2.59
CA TYR A 75 -6.56 0.49 1.46
C TYR A 75 -7.62 1.15 0.56
N SER A 76 -8.91 1.00 0.88
CA SER A 76 -10.00 1.34 -0.05
C SER A 76 -9.95 2.82 -0.47
N ASP A 77 -9.88 3.73 0.49
CA ASP A 77 -9.84 5.18 0.22
C ASP A 77 -8.56 5.60 -0.51
N ALA A 78 -7.42 5.01 -0.15
CA ALA A 78 -6.14 5.27 -0.78
C ALA A 78 -6.13 4.80 -2.24
N VAL A 79 -6.71 3.62 -2.49
CA VAL A 79 -6.87 3.05 -3.83
C VAL A 79 -7.82 3.88 -4.67
N ASP A 80 -8.96 4.30 -4.12
CA ASP A 80 -9.92 5.13 -4.83
C ASP A 80 -9.32 6.48 -5.21
N TYR A 81 -8.52 7.08 -4.33
CA TYR A 81 -7.75 8.29 -4.65
C TYR A 81 -6.75 8.07 -5.80
N LEU A 82 -6.02 6.95 -5.82
CA LEU A 82 -5.11 6.64 -6.94
C LEU A 82 -5.81 6.36 -8.26
N LYS A 83 -7.08 5.99 -8.23
CA LYS A 83 -7.93 5.83 -9.42
C LYS A 83 -8.48 7.17 -9.91
N GLU A 84 -8.44 8.23 -9.10
CA GLU A 84 -8.87 9.56 -9.54
C GLU A 84 -7.98 10.04 -10.71
N GLY A 85 -8.62 10.61 -11.72
CA GLY A 85 -7.91 11.19 -12.86
C GLY A 85 -6.96 12.31 -12.40
N GLY A 86 -5.80 12.41 -13.06
CA GLY A 86 -4.78 13.42 -12.73
C GLY A 86 -3.68 12.93 -11.79
N ILE A 87 -3.77 11.69 -11.30
CA ILE A 87 -2.70 11.04 -10.54
C ILE A 87 -1.76 10.29 -11.49
N SER A 88 -0.47 10.66 -11.48
CA SER A 88 0.60 9.92 -12.14
C SER A 88 1.48 9.25 -11.10
N ILE A 89 1.77 7.96 -11.28
CA ILE A 89 2.49 7.15 -10.28
C ILE A 89 3.78 6.60 -10.89
N SER A 90 4.91 6.85 -10.24
CA SER A 90 6.20 6.27 -10.62
C SER A 90 6.90 5.66 -9.42
N ILE A 91 7.47 4.47 -9.58
CA ILE A 91 8.19 3.76 -8.52
C ILE A 91 9.56 3.35 -9.08
N GLN A 92 10.63 3.79 -8.41
CA GLN A 92 11.98 3.38 -8.74
C GLN A 92 12.36 2.10 -8.01
N ILE A 93 12.52 1.01 -8.78
CA ILE A 93 13.02 -0.26 -8.27
C ILE A 93 14.46 -0.42 -8.79
N ASN A 94 15.45 -0.40 -7.90
CA ASN A 94 16.87 -0.60 -8.21
C ASN A 94 17.47 0.32 -9.29
N GLY A 95 17.15 1.62 -9.27
CA GLY A 95 17.78 2.61 -10.17
C GLY A 95 17.38 2.49 -11.65
N ARG A 96 16.36 1.68 -11.96
CA ARG A 96 15.65 1.69 -13.23
C ARG A 96 14.24 2.20 -12.95
N ASN A 97 13.81 3.24 -13.66
CA ASN A 97 12.42 3.69 -13.60
C ASN A 97 11.55 2.59 -14.21
N GLU A 98 10.67 1.99 -13.42
CA GLU A 98 9.54 1.22 -13.94
C GLU A 98 8.31 2.13 -13.79
N PHE A 99 7.86 2.68 -14.92
CA PHE A 99 6.57 3.39 -14.98
C PHE A 99 5.47 2.36 -14.82
N LEU A 100 4.71 2.43 -13.72
CA LEU A 100 3.72 1.41 -13.40
C LEU A 100 2.33 1.73 -13.96
N LEU A 101 1.94 3.00 -14.05
CA LEU A 101 0.68 3.41 -14.66
C LEU A 101 0.84 4.81 -15.26
N ASP A 102 0.70 4.92 -16.57
CA ASP A 102 0.46 6.19 -17.25
C ASP A 102 -1.05 6.36 -17.31
N GLY A 103 -1.57 7.38 -16.62
CA GLY A 103 -2.99 7.73 -16.62
C GLY A 103 -3.36 8.28 -18.00
N MET A 104 -3.55 7.41 -18.98
CA MET A 104 -4.01 7.80 -20.31
C MET A 104 -5.53 7.72 -20.41
N GLU A 105 -6.08 8.93 -20.55
CA GLU A 105 -7.38 9.36 -21.13
C GLU A 105 -8.69 9.01 -20.39
#